data_AF-A0A914LTF7-F1
#
_entry.id   AF-A0A914LTF7-F1
#
_cell.length_a   1.000
_cell.length_b   1.000
_cell.length_c   1.000
_cell.angle_alpha   90.00
_cell.angle_beta   90.00
_cell.angle_gamma   90.00
#
_symmetry.space_group_name_H-M   'P 1'
#
loop_
_entity.id
_entity.type
_entity.pdbx_description
1 polymer ?
#
loop_
_entity_poly.entity_id
_entity_poly.type
_entity_poly.pdbx_seq_one_letter_code
_entity_poly.pdbx_strand_id
1 'polypeptide(L)'
;MVGRRHRRSKVQHVINLLKRIIAFLFSHVGLCALVIGYALLGAVVFRAIEGPHERYIQNEVTTARNKAVQVAWEATFRVNKLDKRKWVDTVYAQTKQFQRRCMWSIRRGYDGKEFGLAAQWTFTGSFLYSLTVITTIGYGNTSAKTYFGKTLTILFAIIGIPLMLLFLTNIGDVMAKIFRFLYARSIRLKYNLILWHKRRRAAKIRRANSLVARLTRANQPCLLFIFN
;
A
#
# COMPACT_ATOMS: atom_id res chain seq x y z
N MET A 1 -27.80 49.21 15.05
CA MET A 1 -27.55 47.86 15.65
C MET A 1 -27.68 46.68 14.64
N VAL A 2 -27.56 46.89 13.33
CA VAL A 2 -27.84 45.85 12.30
C VAL A 2 -26.61 44.97 11.94
N GLY A 3 -25.38 45.47 12.10
CA GLY A 3 -24.16 44.74 11.72
C GLY A 3 -23.79 43.52 12.61
N ARG A 4 -24.26 43.47 13.86
CA ARG A 4 -23.89 42.37 14.81
C ARG A 4 -24.68 41.08 14.58
N ARG A 5 -25.91 41.14 14.06
CA ARG A 5 -26.74 39.95 13.75
C ARG A 5 -26.22 39.18 12.53
N HIS A 6 -25.75 39.87 11.49
CA HIS A 6 -25.26 39.22 10.27
C HIS A 6 -23.94 38.45 10.48
N ARG A 7 -23.05 38.95 11.37
CA ARG A 7 -21.79 38.27 11.71
C ARG A 7 -21.99 36.95 12.46
N ARG A 8 -23.00 36.85 13.34
CA ARG A 8 -23.37 35.60 14.05
C ARG A 8 -23.86 34.50 13.10
N SER A 9 -24.59 34.86 12.04
CA SER A 9 -25.12 33.89 11.06
C SER A 9 -24.02 33.20 10.26
N LYS A 10 -23.01 33.94 9.77
CA LYS A 10 -21.87 33.38 9.03
C LYS A 10 -21.02 32.45 9.90
N VAL A 11 -20.78 32.84 11.15
CA VAL A 11 -20.02 32.02 12.13
C VAL A 11 -20.76 30.71 12.44
N GLN A 12 -22.09 30.76 12.64
CA GLN A 12 -22.88 29.56 12.88
C GLN A 12 -22.90 28.61 11.67
N HIS A 13 -22.91 29.15 10.44
CA HIS A 13 -22.84 28.36 9.22
C HIS A 13 -21.48 27.63 9.09
N VAL A 14 -20.38 28.32 9.38
CA VAL A 14 -19.03 27.72 9.40
C VAL A 14 -18.91 26.65 10.48
N ILE A 15 -19.46 26.90 11.68
CA ILE A 15 -19.48 25.91 12.78
C ILE A 15 -20.30 24.67 12.40
N ASN A 16 -21.45 24.83 11.77
CA ASN A 16 -22.29 23.71 11.34
C ASN A 16 -21.65 22.92 10.18
N LEU A 17 -20.95 23.60 9.27
CA LEU A 17 -20.17 22.97 8.21
C LEU A 17 -19.00 22.16 8.80
N LEU A 18 -18.25 22.73 9.74
CA LEU A 18 -17.19 22.05 10.47
C LEU A 18 -17.71 20.82 11.23
N LYS A 19 -18.85 20.93 11.91
CA LYS A 19 -19.47 19.77 12.59
C LYS A 19 -19.85 18.65 11.62
N ARG A 20 -20.40 18.98 10.45
CA ARG A 20 -20.71 17.98 9.41
C ARG A 20 -19.44 17.35 8.81
N ILE A 21 -18.41 18.15 8.56
CA ILE A 21 -17.11 17.67 8.08
C ILE A 21 -16.46 16.75 9.13
N ILE A 22 -16.47 17.13 10.40
CA ILE A 22 -15.92 16.31 11.50
C ILE A 22 -16.70 15.00 11.64
N ALA A 23 -18.04 15.04 11.60
CA ALA A 23 -18.85 13.82 11.67
C ALA A 23 -18.62 12.88 10.47
N PHE A 24 -18.45 13.44 9.27
CA PHE A 24 -18.11 12.69 8.07
C PHE A 24 -16.68 12.13 8.14
N LEU A 25 -15.72 12.95 8.56
CA LEU A 25 -14.31 12.57 8.77
C LEU A 25 -14.15 11.50 9.82
N PHE A 26 -14.98 11.45 10.86
CA PHE A 26 -14.95 10.40 11.89
C PHE A 26 -15.70 9.12 11.51
N SER A 27 -16.38 9.10 10.35
CA SER A 27 -16.94 7.85 9.84
C SER A 27 -15.80 6.94 9.34
N HIS A 28 -15.92 5.63 9.55
CA HIS A 28 -14.93 4.65 9.07
C HIS A 28 -14.65 4.82 7.56
N VAL A 29 -15.68 5.17 6.77
CA VAL A 29 -15.56 5.40 5.32
C VAL A 29 -14.87 6.74 5.02
N GLY A 30 -15.17 7.79 5.78
CA GLY A 30 -14.58 9.12 5.62
C GLY A 30 -13.08 9.14 5.89
N LEU A 31 -12.61 8.43 6.91
CA LEU A 31 -11.17 8.28 7.18
C LEU A 31 -10.44 7.57 6.06
N CYS A 32 -10.99 6.47 5.56
CA CYS A 32 -10.42 5.75 4.42
C CYS A 32 -10.33 6.65 3.18
N ALA A 33 -11.41 7.36 2.87
CA ALA A 33 -11.43 8.30 1.75
C ALA A 33 -10.44 9.46 1.93
N LEU A 34 -10.31 10.00 3.16
CA LEU A 34 -9.36 11.06 3.46
C LEU A 34 -7.92 10.61 3.27
N VAL A 35 -7.54 9.43 3.78
CA VAL A 35 -6.20 8.86 3.61
C VAL A 35 -5.87 8.64 2.13
N ILE A 36 -6.79 8.04 1.39
CA ILE A 36 -6.60 7.80 -0.06
C ILE A 36 -6.49 9.14 -0.80
N GLY A 37 -7.37 10.09 -0.51
CA GLY A 37 -7.32 11.43 -1.07
C GLY A 37 -6.01 12.16 -0.77
N TYR A 38 -5.50 12.02 0.46
CA TYR A 38 -4.22 12.59 0.88
C TYR A 38 -3.03 11.95 0.14
N ALA A 39 -3.05 10.64 -0.04
CA ALA A 39 -2.03 9.93 -0.83
C ALA A 39 -2.07 10.31 -2.32
N LEU A 40 -3.27 10.49 -2.89
CA LEU A 40 -3.45 10.97 -4.27
C LEU A 40 -2.96 12.41 -4.44
N LEU A 41 -3.25 13.28 -3.48
CA LEU A 41 -2.75 14.66 -3.46
C LEU A 41 -1.23 14.68 -3.43
N GLY A 42 -0.61 13.86 -2.57
CA GLY A 42 0.84 13.68 -2.55
C GLY A 42 1.37 13.23 -3.91
N ALA A 43 0.72 12.27 -4.57
CA ALA A 43 1.14 11.77 -5.88
C ALA A 43 1.20 12.89 -6.94
N VAL A 44 0.20 13.77 -6.96
CA VAL A 44 0.17 14.91 -7.89
C VAL A 44 1.27 15.92 -7.55
N VAL A 45 1.43 16.28 -6.28
CA VAL A 45 2.41 17.27 -5.81
C VAL A 45 3.84 16.79 -6.09
N PHE A 46 4.20 15.59 -5.66
CA PHE A 46 5.56 15.08 -5.84
C PHE A 46 5.91 14.84 -7.31
N ARG A 47 4.95 14.33 -8.11
CA ARG A 47 5.14 14.20 -9.56
C ARG A 47 5.41 15.54 -10.23
N ALA A 48 4.67 16.58 -9.85
CA ALA A 48 4.82 17.91 -10.44
C ALA A 48 6.19 18.53 -10.12
N ILE A 49 6.74 18.24 -8.94
CA ILE A 49 7.97 18.86 -8.45
C ILE A 49 9.21 18.07 -8.86
N GLU A 50 9.22 16.76 -8.63
CA GLU A 50 10.40 15.92 -8.88
C GLU A 50 10.44 15.38 -10.32
N GLY A 51 9.29 15.26 -10.98
CA GLY A 51 9.22 14.76 -12.36
C GLY A 51 10.06 15.56 -13.36
N PRO A 52 9.98 16.90 -13.40
CA PRO A 52 10.83 17.71 -14.28
C PRO A 52 12.33 17.57 -13.96
N HIS A 53 12.69 17.45 -12.69
CA HIS A 53 14.07 17.31 -12.25
C HIS A 53 14.69 15.97 -12.68
N GLU A 54 13.97 14.88 -12.49
CA GLU A 54 14.36 13.55 -12.96
C GLU A 54 14.60 13.54 -14.47
N ARG A 55 13.63 14.08 -15.23
CA ARG A 55 13.71 14.16 -16.70
C ARG A 55 14.92 14.95 -17.16
N TYR A 56 15.21 16.07 -16.51
CA TYR A 56 16.37 16.91 -16.82
C TYR A 56 17.68 16.12 -16.64
N ILE A 57 17.85 15.43 -15.51
CA ILE A 57 19.07 14.67 -15.22
C ILE A 57 19.24 13.47 -16.19
N GLN A 58 18.16 12.72 -16.44
CA GLN A 58 18.20 11.58 -17.37
C GLN A 58 18.55 12.02 -18.80
N ASN A 59 18.01 13.16 -19.24
CA ASN A 59 18.35 13.73 -20.55
C ASN A 59 19.81 14.18 -20.59
N GLU A 60 20.32 14.87 -19.57
CA GLU A 60 21.73 15.27 -19.51
C GLU A 60 22.70 14.08 -19.60
N VAL A 61 22.42 12.98 -18.91
CA VAL A 61 23.25 11.78 -18.95
C VAL A 61 23.16 11.09 -20.31
N THR A 62 21.96 10.98 -20.86
CA THR A 62 21.72 10.41 -22.20
C THR A 62 22.46 11.20 -23.27
N THR A 63 22.36 12.53 -23.25
CA THR A 63 23.07 13.41 -24.19
C THR A 63 24.58 13.30 -24.02
N ALA A 64 25.10 13.27 -22.79
CA ALA A 64 26.53 13.12 -22.53
C ALA A 64 27.06 11.78 -23.03
N ARG A 65 26.30 10.69 -22.85
CA ARG A 65 26.61 9.36 -23.36
C ARG A 65 26.64 9.34 -24.88
N ASN A 66 25.58 9.84 -25.52
CA ASN A 66 25.48 9.88 -26.98
C ASN A 66 26.63 10.72 -27.57
N LYS A 67 26.99 11.83 -26.94
CA LYS A 67 28.15 12.63 -27.32
C LYS A 67 29.46 11.84 -27.21
N ALA A 68 29.69 11.13 -26.11
CA ALA A 68 30.90 10.32 -25.93
C ALA A 68 31.00 9.21 -27.00
N VAL A 69 29.89 8.54 -27.31
CA VAL A 69 29.82 7.53 -28.37
C VAL A 69 30.10 8.14 -29.74
N GLN A 70 29.50 9.29 -30.05
CA GLN A 70 29.72 9.99 -31.33
C GLN A 70 31.19 10.40 -31.49
N VAL A 71 31.82 10.97 -30.46
CA VAL A 71 33.24 11.35 -30.55
C VAL A 71 34.14 10.12 -30.68
N ALA A 72 33.83 9.02 -29.99
CA ALA A 72 34.58 7.76 -30.16
C ALA A 72 34.44 7.19 -31.58
N TRP A 73 33.24 7.27 -32.16
CA TRP A 73 32.99 6.89 -33.55
C TRP A 73 33.77 7.77 -34.53
N GLU A 74 33.66 9.09 -34.42
CA GLU A 74 34.38 10.04 -35.26
C GLU A 74 35.91 9.88 -35.15
N ALA A 75 36.43 9.60 -33.96
CA ALA A 75 37.86 9.35 -33.75
C ALA A 75 38.37 8.18 -34.61
N THR A 76 37.52 7.19 -34.89
CA THR A 76 37.85 6.01 -35.72
C THR A 76 38.16 6.39 -37.18
N PHE A 77 37.53 7.45 -37.69
CA PHE A 77 37.75 7.94 -39.05
C PHE A 77 38.75 9.10 -39.11
N ARG A 78 38.81 9.93 -38.06
CA ARG A 78 39.63 11.15 -38.02
C ARG A 78 41.08 10.91 -37.63
N VAL A 79 41.34 9.88 -36.82
CA VAL A 79 42.72 9.52 -36.45
C VAL A 79 43.25 8.55 -37.51
N ASN A 80 44.49 8.76 -37.94
CA ASN A 80 45.15 7.85 -38.89
C ASN A 80 45.06 6.41 -38.36
N LYS A 81 44.57 5.46 -39.18
CA LYS A 81 44.33 4.05 -38.79
C LYS A 81 45.55 3.37 -38.17
N LEU A 82 46.75 3.88 -38.42
CA LEU A 82 48.03 3.36 -37.93
C LEU A 82 48.45 3.93 -36.56
N ASP A 83 47.87 5.06 -36.09
CA ASP A 83 48.22 5.67 -34.80
C ASP A 83 47.23 5.28 -33.70
N LYS A 84 47.41 4.05 -33.20
CA LYS A 84 46.62 3.50 -32.09
C LYS A 84 46.70 4.38 -30.83
N ARG A 85 47.85 4.99 -30.54
CA ARG A 85 48.05 5.77 -29.30
C ARG A 85 47.15 6.99 -29.29
N LYS A 86 47.18 7.78 -30.36
CA LYS A 86 46.35 8.99 -30.47
C LYS A 86 44.85 8.69 -30.46
N TRP A 87 44.43 7.56 -31.04
CA TRP A 87 43.05 7.11 -30.96
C TRP A 87 42.66 6.73 -29.52
N VAL A 88 43.48 5.90 -28.86
CA VAL A 88 43.24 5.47 -27.47
C VAL A 88 43.18 6.69 -26.53
N ASP A 89 44.10 7.64 -26.66
CA ASP A 89 44.15 8.85 -25.82
C ASP A 89 42.88 9.70 -26.00
N THR A 90 42.40 9.83 -27.24
CA THR A 90 41.16 10.58 -27.56
C THR A 90 39.94 9.91 -26.92
N VAL A 91 39.79 8.60 -27.10
CA VAL A 91 38.66 7.83 -26.54
C VAL A 91 38.73 7.80 -25.02
N TYR A 92 39.93 7.64 -24.45
CA TYR A 92 40.13 7.65 -23.00
C TYR A 92 39.78 9.01 -22.38
N ALA A 93 40.19 10.12 -23.02
CA ALA A 93 39.83 11.47 -22.58
C ALA A 93 38.31 11.68 -22.57
N GLN A 94 37.61 11.24 -23.62
CA GLN A 94 36.14 11.33 -23.69
C GLN A 94 35.44 10.45 -22.67
N THR A 95 35.93 9.22 -22.46
CA THR A 95 35.40 8.30 -21.45
C THR A 95 35.53 8.90 -20.06
N LYS A 96 36.69 9.49 -19.75
CA LYS A 96 36.94 10.18 -18.47
C LYS A 96 36.04 11.41 -18.29
N GLN A 97 35.76 12.14 -19.37
CA GLN A 97 34.81 13.27 -19.34
C GLN A 97 33.38 12.81 -19.08
N PHE A 98 32.92 11.75 -19.77
CA PHE A 98 31.61 11.15 -19.53
C PHE A 98 31.50 10.61 -18.11
N GLN A 99 32.52 9.90 -17.62
CA GLN A 99 32.56 9.40 -16.25
C GLN A 99 32.39 10.54 -15.24
N ARG A 100 33.11 11.66 -15.41
CA ARG A 100 32.97 12.85 -14.54
C ARG A 100 31.55 13.42 -14.58
N ARG A 101 30.95 13.55 -15.76
CA ARG A 101 29.57 14.04 -15.93
C ARG A 101 28.56 13.10 -15.27
N CYS A 102 28.70 11.80 -15.50
CA CYS A 102 27.86 10.75 -14.93
C CYS A 102 27.96 10.75 -13.39
N MET A 103 29.17 10.80 -12.83
CA MET A 103 29.38 10.89 -11.38
C MET A 103 28.73 12.13 -10.77
N TRP A 104 28.77 13.28 -11.47
CA TRP A 104 28.09 14.49 -11.02
C TRP A 104 26.57 14.34 -11.06
N SER A 105 26.01 13.71 -12.09
CA SER A 105 24.58 13.38 -12.18
C SER A 105 24.14 12.38 -11.09
N ILE A 106 24.96 11.38 -10.77
CA ILE A 106 24.71 10.43 -9.67
C ILE A 106 24.63 11.16 -8.34
N ARG A 107 25.54 12.12 -8.08
CA ARG A 107 25.49 12.97 -6.87
C ARG A 107 24.20 13.80 -6.79
N ARG A 108 23.60 14.15 -7.93
CA ARG A 108 22.31 14.85 -8.01
C ARG A 108 21.09 13.92 -7.95
N GLY A 109 21.30 12.61 -7.84
CA GLY A 109 20.24 11.62 -7.68
C GLY A 109 19.86 10.86 -8.95
N TYR A 110 20.72 10.83 -9.97
CA TYR A 110 20.57 9.91 -11.11
C TYR A 110 20.63 8.45 -10.65
N ASP A 111 19.66 7.65 -11.08
CA ASP A 111 19.47 6.25 -10.65
C ASP A 111 19.93 5.22 -11.69
N GLY A 112 20.65 5.66 -12.74
CA GLY A 112 21.16 4.77 -13.78
C GLY A 112 20.16 4.40 -14.86
N LYS A 113 18.91 4.89 -14.77
CA LYS A 113 17.84 4.55 -15.71
C LYS A 113 17.76 5.54 -16.87
N GLU A 114 17.40 5.03 -18.03
CA GLU A 114 17.21 5.85 -19.23
C GLU A 114 15.88 6.60 -19.20
N PHE A 115 15.88 7.76 -19.87
CA PHE A 115 14.70 8.61 -20.00
C PHE A 115 13.53 7.83 -20.62
N GLY A 116 12.35 7.91 -20.01
CA GLY A 116 11.09 7.38 -20.54
C GLY A 116 10.88 5.87 -20.39
N LEU A 117 11.95 5.07 -20.33
CA LEU A 117 11.86 3.60 -20.19
C LEU A 117 11.51 3.17 -18.77
N ALA A 118 12.02 3.87 -17.76
CA ALA A 118 11.85 3.46 -16.36
C ALA A 118 11.84 4.65 -15.39
N ALA A 119 11.06 5.68 -15.72
CA ALA A 119 10.89 6.86 -14.87
C ALA A 119 10.29 6.48 -13.50
N GLN A 120 10.92 6.98 -12.43
CA GLN A 120 10.52 6.79 -11.05
C GLN A 120 9.29 7.65 -10.73
N TRP A 121 9.26 8.89 -11.20
CA TRP A 121 8.17 9.85 -10.92
C TRP A 121 7.03 9.72 -11.94
N THR A 122 6.54 8.50 -12.13
CA THR A 122 5.23 8.25 -12.74
C THR A 122 4.10 8.52 -11.74
N PHE A 123 2.85 8.56 -12.19
CA PHE A 123 1.72 8.72 -11.27
C PHE A 123 1.68 7.62 -10.20
N THR A 124 1.82 6.36 -10.63
CA THR A 124 1.87 5.20 -9.72
C THR A 124 3.09 5.25 -8.80
N GLY A 125 4.27 5.59 -9.34
CA GLY A 125 5.48 5.73 -8.52
C GLY A 125 5.36 6.83 -7.46
N SER A 126 4.77 7.97 -7.81
CA SER A 126 4.54 9.10 -6.89
C SER A 126 3.47 8.79 -5.85
N PHE A 127 2.45 8.01 -6.23
CA PHE A 127 1.42 7.52 -5.31
C PHE A 127 2.01 6.53 -4.30
N LEU A 128 2.81 5.57 -4.75
CA LEU A 128 3.52 4.64 -3.88
C LEU A 128 4.51 5.37 -2.97
N TYR A 129 5.23 6.37 -3.48
CA TYR A 129 6.07 7.23 -2.66
C TYR A 129 5.27 7.91 -1.54
N SER A 130 4.16 8.56 -1.89
CA SER A 130 3.29 9.23 -0.92
C SER A 130 2.74 8.25 0.13
N LEU A 131 2.29 7.07 -0.31
CA LEU A 131 1.80 6.01 0.57
C LEU A 131 2.89 5.51 1.53
N THR A 132 4.10 5.28 1.04
CA THR A 132 5.22 4.79 1.86
C THR A 132 5.74 5.81 2.87
N VAL A 133 5.63 7.10 2.56
CA VAL A 133 5.94 8.20 3.50
C VAL A 133 4.93 8.21 4.65
N ILE A 134 3.63 8.19 4.35
CA ILE A 134 2.59 8.27 5.40
C ILE A 134 2.49 6.98 6.23
N THR A 135 2.74 5.81 5.62
CA THR A 135 2.78 4.51 6.31
C THR A 135 4.08 4.28 7.07
N THR A 136 5.05 5.19 6.97
CA THR A 136 6.38 5.06 7.58
C THR A 136 7.18 3.82 7.15
N ILE A 137 6.82 3.19 6.01
CA ILE A 137 7.56 2.04 5.47
C ILE A 137 8.90 2.50 4.90
N GLY A 138 8.88 3.55 4.07
CA GLY A 138 10.09 4.19 3.54
C GLY A 138 11.06 3.28 2.77
N TYR A 139 10.63 2.61 1.70
CA TYR A 139 11.49 1.70 0.91
C TYR A 139 12.80 2.31 0.37
N GLY A 140 12.87 3.64 0.21
CA GLY A 140 14.07 4.35 -0.24
C GLY A 140 14.38 4.26 -1.75
N ASN A 141 13.79 3.29 -2.47
CA ASN A 141 14.00 3.10 -3.92
C ASN A 141 13.58 4.33 -4.75
N THR A 142 12.49 5.00 -4.38
CA THR A 142 12.04 6.27 -4.97
C THR A 142 12.05 7.31 -3.85
N SER A 143 12.85 8.37 -4.00
CA SER A 143 13.02 9.41 -2.98
C SER A 143 13.21 10.78 -3.62
N ALA A 144 12.60 11.80 -3.02
CA ALA A 144 12.76 13.19 -3.42
C ALA A 144 14.25 13.60 -3.37
N LYS A 145 14.78 14.06 -4.50
CA LYS A 145 16.20 14.45 -4.61
C LYS A 145 16.37 15.95 -4.44
N THR A 146 15.37 16.74 -4.82
CA THR A 146 15.42 18.20 -4.71
C THR A 146 15.31 18.66 -3.26
N TYR A 147 15.94 19.80 -2.93
CA TYR A 147 15.81 20.43 -1.61
C TYR A 147 14.35 20.75 -1.25
N PHE A 148 13.60 21.22 -2.24
CA PHE A 148 12.19 21.54 -2.09
C PHE A 148 11.34 20.29 -1.86
N GLY A 149 11.55 19.24 -2.66
CA GLY A 149 10.87 17.95 -2.50
C GLY A 149 11.14 17.32 -1.13
N LYS A 150 12.38 17.35 -0.64
CA LYS A 150 12.72 16.88 0.72
C LYS A 150 11.97 17.64 1.81
N THR A 151 11.91 18.96 1.71
CA THR A 151 11.20 19.80 2.68
C THR A 151 9.70 19.49 2.67
N LEU A 152 9.12 19.32 1.48
CA LEU A 152 7.72 18.91 1.33
C LEU A 152 7.47 17.53 1.90
N THR A 153 8.37 16.56 1.72
CA THR A 153 8.25 15.24 2.33
C THR A 153 8.17 15.33 3.86
N ILE A 154 8.98 16.18 4.48
CA ILE A 154 8.95 16.39 5.93
C ILE A 154 7.58 16.96 6.36
N LEU A 155 7.11 18.03 5.70
CA LEU A 155 5.81 18.64 6.00
C LEU A 155 4.65 17.66 5.76
N PHE A 156 4.73 16.88 4.69
CA PHE A 156 3.75 15.87 4.33
C PHE A 156 3.70 14.72 5.34
N ALA A 157 4.86 14.32 5.89
CA ALA A 157 4.96 13.30 6.93
C ALA A 157 4.38 13.76 8.27
N ILE A 158 4.61 15.02 8.67
CA ILE A 158 4.08 15.59 9.93
C ILE A 158 2.56 15.47 10.01
N ILE A 159 1.86 15.69 8.89
CA ILE A 159 0.39 15.57 8.81
C ILE A 159 -0.03 14.13 8.52
N GLY A 160 0.70 13.44 7.65
CA GLY A 160 0.36 12.10 7.17
C GLY A 160 0.47 11.02 8.25
N ILE A 161 1.50 11.07 9.11
CA ILE A 161 1.73 10.04 10.13
C ILE A 161 0.58 9.99 11.15
N PRO A 162 0.17 11.11 11.80
CA PRO A 162 -0.99 11.10 12.69
C PRO A 162 -2.27 10.63 12.00
N LEU A 163 -2.48 11.04 10.75
CA LEU A 163 -3.63 10.62 9.95
C LEU A 163 -3.65 9.10 9.72
N MET A 164 -2.50 8.50 9.37
CA MET A 164 -2.38 7.06 9.18
C MET A 164 -2.54 6.27 10.48
N LEU A 165 -2.05 6.80 11.61
CA LEU A 165 -2.27 6.18 12.92
C LEU A 165 -3.76 6.12 13.27
N LEU A 166 -4.49 7.22 13.07
CA LEU A 166 -5.94 7.29 13.31
C LEU A 166 -6.71 6.31 12.41
N PHE A 167 -6.33 6.22 11.14
CA PHE A 167 -6.86 5.25 10.19
C PHE A 167 -6.58 3.80 10.64
N LEU A 168 -5.37 3.50 11.09
CA LEU A 168 -4.99 2.16 11.53
C LEU A 168 -5.78 1.72 12.78
N THR A 169 -6.02 2.61 13.73
CA THR A 169 -6.87 2.33 14.90
C THR A 169 -8.29 1.97 14.46
N ASN A 170 -8.87 2.73 13.54
CA ASN A 170 -10.22 2.48 13.03
C ASN A 170 -10.35 1.15 12.30
N ILE A 171 -9.42 0.85 11.40
CA ILE A 171 -9.39 -0.43 10.69
C ILE A 171 -9.14 -1.57 11.68
N GLY A 172 -8.25 -1.39 12.65
CA GLY A 172 -7.96 -2.36 13.69
C GLY A 172 -9.21 -2.77 14.47
N ASP A 173 -10.06 -1.81 14.86
CA ASP A 173 -11.31 -2.09 15.56
C ASP A 173 -12.30 -2.88 14.72
N VAL A 174 -12.45 -2.53 13.44
CA VAL A 174 -13.32 -3.26 12.50
C VAL A 174 -12.80 -4.68 12.30
N MET A 175 -11.50 -4.84 12.07
CA MET A 175 -10.85 -6.14 11.95
C MET A 175 -11.06 -6.99 13.21
N ALA A 176 -10.83 -6.43 14.40
CA ALA A 176 -11.03 -7.14 15.66
C ALA A 176 -12.48 -7.61 15.87
N LYS A 177 -13.47 -6.83 15.43
CA LYS A 177 -14.89 -7.24 15.46
C LYS A 177 -15.15 -8.40 14.51
N ILE A 178 -14.61 -8.32 13.28
CA ILE A 178 -14.72 -9.40 12.29
C ILE A 178 -14.05 -10.68 12.81
N PHE A 179 -12.83 -10.59 13.37
CA PHE A 179 -12.14 -11.72 13.95
C PHE A 179 -12.93 -12.36 15.10
N ARG A 180 -13.47 -11.57 16.03
CA ARG A 180 -14.32 -12.08 17.11
C ARG A 180 -15.59 -12.75 16.58
N PHE A 181 -16.20 -12.18 15.54
CA PHE A 181 -17.38 -12.77 14.91
C PHE A 181 -17.06 -14.12 14.24
N LEU A 182 -15.98 -14.18 13.46
CA LEU A 182 -15.52 -15.40 12.80
C LEU A 182 -15.13 -16.47 13.81
N TYR A 183 -14.44 -16.09 14.89
CA TYR A 183 -14.07 -17.00 15.98
C TYR A 183 -15.29 -17.54 16.74
N ALA A 184 -16.25 -16.68 17.09
CA ALA A 184 -17.48 -17.12 17.72
C ALA A 184 -18.32 -18.02 16.79
N ARG A 185 -18.34 -17.71 15.48
CA ARG A 185 -19.01 -18.54 14.46
C ARG A 185 -18.33 -19.90 14.35
N SER A 186 -16.99 -19.98 14.31
CA SER A 186 -16.27 -21.24 14.19
C SER A 186 -16.48 -22.13 15.43
N ILE A 187 -16.47 -21.56 16.64
CA ILE A 187 -16.80 -22.29 17.87
C ILE A 187 -18.24 -22.83 17.83
N ARG A 188 -19.22 -21.99 17.46
CA ARG A 188 -20.62 -22.42 17.37
C ARG A 188 -20.79 -23.55 16.36
N LEU A 189 -20.15 -23.45 15.19
CA LEU A 189 -20.19 -24.51 14.19
C LEU A 189 -19.59 -25.81 14.73
N LYS A 190 -18.44 -25.74 15.40
CA LYS A 190 -17.79 -26.90 16.03
C LYS A 190 -18.68 -27.53 17.12
N TYR A 191 -19.28 -26.71 17.99
CA TYR A 191 -20.19 -27.19 19.03
C TYR A 191 -21.43 -27.86 18.44
N ASN A 192 -22.05 -27.24 17.43
CA ASN A 192 -23.22 -27.79 16.74
C ASN A 192 -22.89 -29.12 16.04
N LEU A 193 -21.70 -29.24 15.44
CA LEU A 193 -21.24 -30.50 14.83
C LEU A 193 -21.11 -31.61 15.89
N ILE A 194 -20.45 -31.31 17.01
CA ILE A 194 -20.28 -32.27 18.12
C ILE A 194 -21.64 -32.69 18.69
N LEU A 195 -22.53 -31.72 18.91
CA LEU A 195 -23.87 -31.97 19.45
C LEU A 195 -24.70 -32.82 18.48
N TRP A 196 -24.61 -32.54 17.19
CA TRP A 196 -25.25 -33.34 16.15
C TRP A 196 -24.70 -34.78 16.12
N HIS A 197 -23.39 -34.97 16.25
CA HIS A 197 -22.78 -36.29 16.35
C HIS A 197 -23.26 -37.05 17.58
N LYS A 198 -23.32 -36.39 18.75
CA LYS A 198 -23.88 -36.98 19.99
C LYS A 198 -25.35 -37.35 19.84
N ARG A 199 -26.19 -36.47 19.29
CA ARG A 199 -27.62 -36.73 19.03
C ARG A 199 -27.82 -37.93 18.10
N ARG A 200 -27.05 -38.03 17.01
CA ARG A 200 -27.10 -39.19 16.10
C ARG A 200 -26.74 -40.50 16.79
N ARG A 201 -25.68 -40.52 17.63
CA ARG A 201 -25.30 -41.72 18.40
C ARG A 201 -26.39 -42.11 19.39
N ALA A 202 -26.94 -41.17 20.15
CA ALA A 202 -28.02 -41.44 21.11
C ALA A 202 -29.29 -41.99 20.43
N ALA A 203 -29.66 -41.47 19.25
CA ALA A 203 -30.81 -41.98 18.50
C ALA A 203 -30.62 -43.44 18.04
N LYS A 204 -29.40 -43.83 17.63
CA LYS A 204 -29.09 -45.23 17.29
C LYS A 204 -29.24 -46.14 18.51
N ILE A 205 -28.71 -45.73 19.67
CA ILE A 205 -28.82 -46.50 20.93
C ILE A 205 -30.29 -46.66 21.35
N ARG A 206 -31.10 -45.60 21.30
CA ARG A 206 -32.53 -45.68 21.63
C ARG A 206 -33.26 -46.68 20.74
N ARG A 207 -32.96 -46.71 19.43
CA ARG A 207 -33.54 -47.70 18.51
C ARG A 207 -33.13 -49.12 18.89
N ALA A 208 -31.85 -49.36 19.15
CA ALA A 208 -31.36 -50.67 19.60
C ALA A 208 -32.05 -51.11 20.91
N ASN A 209 -32.12 -50.23 21.92
CA ASN A 209 -32.80 -50.50 23.18
C ASN A 209 -34.30 -50.78 22.98
N SER A 210 -34.97 -50.06 22.08
CA SER A 210 -36.39 -50.31 21.78
C SER A 210 -36.62 -51.66 21.08
N LEU A 211 -35.67 -52.14 20.28
CA LEU A 211 -35.72 -53.47 19.67
C LEU A 211 -35.49 -54.57 20.73
N VAL A 212 -34.49 -54.39 21.61
CA VAL A 212 -34.24 -55.30 22.74
C VAL A 212 -35.45 -55.38 23.67
N ALA A 213 -36.08 -54.25 23.98
CA ALA A 213 -37.30 -54.18 24.81
C ALA A 213 -38.53 -54.84 24.14
N ARG A 214 -38.56 -54.93 22.81
CA ARG A 214 -39.59 -55.67 22.07
C ARG A 214 -39.30 -57.16 22.05
N LEU A 215 -38.06 -57.56 21.82
CA LEU A 215 -37.63 -58.96 21.85
C LEU A 215 -37.81 -59.59 23.23
N THR A 216 -37.48 -58.87 24.30
CA THR A 216 -37.68 -59.33 25.68
C THR A 216 -39.16 -59.53 26.03
N ARG A 217 -40.06 -58.68 25.52
CA ARG A 217 -41.52 -58.88 25.65
C ARG A 217 -42.04 -60.04 24.80
N ALA A 218 -41.49 -60.24 23.60
CA ALA A 218 -41.87 -61.36 22.73
C ALA A 218 -41.36 -62.71 23.24
N ASN A 219 -40.22 -62.71 23.94
CA ASN A 219 -39.57 -63.88 24.51
C ASN A 219 -39.94 -64.10 25.99
N GLN A 220 -41.02 -63.48 26.46
CA GLN A 220 -41.58 -63.73 27.80
C GLN A 220 -42.40 -65.02 27.68
N PRO A 221 -41.93 -66.18 28.17
CA PRO A 221 -42.74 -67.39 28.13
C PRO A 221 -44.01 -67.15 28.93
N CYS A 222 -45.14 -67.69 28.45
CA CYS A 222 -46.43 -67.74 29.13
C CYS A 222 -46.33 -68.43 30.52
N LEU A 223 -45.71 -67.78 31.50
CA LEU A 223 -45.63 -68.21 32.90
C LEU A 223 -46.82 -67.69 33.72
N LEU A 224 -47.98 -67.50 33.06
CA LEU A 224 -49.24 -67.13 33.70
C LEU A 224 -50.34 -68.21 33.57
N PHE A 225 -49.98 -69.41 33.11
CA PHE A 225 -50.92 -70.54 32.93
C PHE A 225 -50.62 -71.79 33.80
N ILE A 226 -49.73 -71.72 34.79
CA ILE A 226 -49.41 -72.88 35.69
C ILE A 226 -49.91 -72.66 37.15
N PHE A 227 -50.79 -71.70 37.39
CA PHE A 227 -51.51 -71.59 38.67
C PHE A 227 -53.01 -71.41 38.41
N ASN A 228 -53.67 -72.50 38.03
CA ASN A 228 -55.09 -72.74 38.31
C ASN A 228 -55.32 -74.25 38.39
#